data_AF-A0AAN6A6V3-F1
#
_entry.id   AF-A0AAN6A6V3-F1
#
_cell.length_a   1.000
_cell.length_b   1.000
_cell.length_c   1.000
_cell.angle_alpha   90.00
_cell.angle_beta   90.00
_cell.angle_gamma   90.00
#
_symmetry.space_group_name_H-M   'P 1'
#
loop_
_entity.id
_entity.type
_entity.pdbx_description
1 polymer ?
#
loop_
_entity_poly.entity_id
_entity_poly.type
_entity_poly.pdbx_seq_one_letter_code
_entity_poly.pdbx_strand_id
1 'polypeptide(L)'
;MKQSQNSIELAKEIAKLDLDIGALKRSKRLVKTKEIDRVLEEKKLLREKLSNELFFNEIPLWDRLENYIDTYCLNRKLCKEEQSDLMNYIIDLFGRSNPIVSKPKQKGLAKWLSIGDKYILYYNKEDNKTWATLEININEEYKTH
;
A
#
# COMPACT_ATOMS: atom_id res chain seq x y z
N MET A 1 3.77 -9.34 -16.55
CA MET A 1 2.68 -10.23 -16.12
C MET A 1 3.09 -11.25 -15.05
N LYS A 2 4.24 -11.94 -15.13
CA LYS A 2 4.62 -12.92 -14.07
C LYS A 2 4.92 -12.31 -12.69
N GLN A 3 5.49 -11.10 -12.64
CA GLN A 3 5.83 -10.42 -11.38
C GLN A 3 4.59 -9.97 -10.59
N SER A 4 3.58 -9.37 -11.25
CA SER A 4 2.36 -8.95 -10.57
C SER A 4 1.57 -10.15 -10.02
N GLN A 5 1.58 -11.28 -10.72
CA GLN A 5 0.94 -12.51 -10.25
C GLN A 5 1.58 -13.03 -8.95
N ASN A 6 2.90 -13.02 -8.84
CA ASN A 6 3.60 -13.45 -7.62
C ASN A 6 3.30 -12.49 -6.44
N SER A 7 3.31 -11.17 -6.68
CA SER A 7 2.93 -10.18 -5.66
C SER A 7 1.49 -10.36 -5.15
N ILE A 8 0.56 -10.72 -6.04
CA ILE A 8 -0.84 -11.00 -5.66
C ILE A 8 -0.94 -12.24 -4.78
N GLU A 9 -0.19 -13.29 -5.09
CA GLU A 9 -0.19 -14.54 -4.31
C GLU A 9 0.39 -14.33 -2.91
N LEU A 10 1.53 -13.66 -2.81
CA LEU A 10 2.14 -13.26 -1.54
C LEU A 10 1.18 -12.38 -0.71
N ALA A 11 0.51 -11.41 -1.34
CA ALA A 11 -0.46 -10.56 -0.65
C ALA A 11 -1.65 -11.36 -0.09
N LYS A 12 -2.15 -12.35 -0.84
CA LYS A 12 -3.23 -13.23 -0.35
C LYS A 12 -2.78 -14.07 0.84
N GLU A 13 -1.57 -14.61 0.79
CA GLU A 13 -1.04 -15.44 1.88
C GLU A 13 -0.80 -14.62 3.17
N ILE A 14 -0.24 -13.41 3.04
CA ILE A 14 -0.09 -12.48 4.17
C ILE A 14 -1.46 -12.16 4.79
N ALA A 15 -2.48 -11.88 3.97
CA ALA A 15 -3.81 -11.58 4.47
C ALA A 15 -4.43 -12.77 5.24
N LYS A 16 -4.19 -14.00 4.79
CA LYS A 16 -4.60 -15.22 5.51
C LYS A 16 -3.88 -15.34 6.86
N LEU A 17 -2.57 -15.09 6.88
CA LEU A 17 -1.78 -15.11 8.12
C LEU A 17 -2.26 -14.06 9.13
N ASP A 18 -2.64 -12.87 8.69
CA ASP A 18 -3.16 -11.83 9.58
C ASP A 18 -4.48 -12.25 10.25
N LEU A 19 -5.35 -12.96 9.52
CA LEU A 19 -6.58 -13.54 10.08
C LEU A 19 -6.27 -14.63 11.11
N ASP A 20 -5.36 -15.54 10.79
CA ASP A 20 -4.90 -16.60 11.70
C ASP A 20 -4.31 -16.01 12.98
N ILE A 21 -3.38 -15.04 12.85
CA ILE A 21 -2.76 -14.31 13.96
C ILE A 21 -3.83 -13.61 14.81
N GLY A 22 -4.81 -12.97 14.17
CA GLY A 22 -5.93 -12.33 14.85
C GLY A 22 -6.78 -13.33 15.64
N ALA A 23 -7.06 -14.50 15.08
CA ALA A 23 -7.77 -15.58 15.76
C ALA A 23 -6.98 -16.12 16.95
N LEU A 24 -5.70 -16.42 16.78
CA LEU A 24 -4.80 -16.89 17.86
C LEU A 24 -4.70 -15.88 19.00
N LYS A 25 -4.61 -14.58 18.70
CA LYS A 25 -4.63 -13.52 19.73
C LYS A 25 -5.94 -13.51 20.52
N ARG A 26 -7.08 -13.80 19.91
CA ARG A 26 -8.37 -13.93 20.60
C ARG A 26 -8.40 -15.19 21.47
N SER A 27 -7.99 -16.33 20.92
CA SER A 27 -7.93 -17.60 21.66
C SER A 27 -7.00 -17.51 22.88
N LYS A 28 -5.84 -16.86 22.74
CA LYS A 28 -4.90 -16.62 23.85
C LYS A 28 -5.52 -15.88 25.04
N ARG A 29 -6.51 -15.01 24.80
CA ARG A 29 -7.23 -14.29 25.86
C ARG A 29 -8.12 -15.22 26.68
N LEU A 30 -8.60 -16.31 26.07
CA LEU A 30 -9.49 -17.29 26.69
C LEU A 30 -8.70 -18.45 27.32
N VAL A 31 -7.64 -18.90 26.63
CA VAL A 31 -6.81 -20.04 27.06
C VAL A 31 -5.34 -19.64 26.93
N LYS A 32 -4.62 -19.57 28.06
CA LYS A 32 -3.21 -19.16 28.10
C LYS A 32 -2.29 -20.38 28.09
N THR A 33 -2.04 -20.96 26.92
CA THR A 33 -1.08 -22.07 26.76
C THR A 33 0.21 -21.61 26.09
N LYS A 34 1.34 -22.24 26.43
CA LYS A 34 2.63 -22.04 25.75
C LYS A 34 2.57 -22.44 24.27
N GLU A 35 1.66 -23.36 23.91
CA GLU A 35 1.46 -23.80 22.53
C GLU A 35 0.89 -22.68 21.67
N ILE A 36 -0.12 -21.95 22.15
CA ILE A 36 -0.68 -20.79 21.44
C ILE A 36 0.41 -19.73 21.22
N ASP A 37 1.27 -19.50 22.22
CA ASP A 37 2.38 -18.56 22.10
C ASP A 37 3.38 -18.96 21.02
N ARG A 38 3.76 -20.24 20.99
CA ARG A 38 4.66 -20.77 19.97
C ARG A 38 4.08 -20.64 18.56
N VAL A 39 2.84 -21.10 18.35
CA VAL A 39 2.19 -21.05 17.03
C VAL A 39 1.99 -19.61 16.57
N LEU A 40 1.62 -18.71 17.49
CA LEU A 40 1.49 -17.28 17.20
C LEU A 40 2.81 -16.69 16.73
N GLU A 41 3.93 -17.07 17.36
CA GLU A 41 5.25 -16.56 16.98
C GLU A 41 5.72 -17.10 15.63
N GLU A 42 5.56 -18.41 15.38
CA GLU A 42 5.84 -19.03 14.08
C GLU A 42 5.06 -18.34 12.94
N LYS A 43 3.78 -18.04 13.17
CA LYS A 43 2.92 -17.36 12.19
C LYS A 43 3.35 -15.92 11.94
N LYS A 44 3.76 -15.17 12.97
CA LYS A 44 4.27 -13.80 12.81
C LYS A 44 5.56 -13.77 12.00
N LEU A 45 6.51 -14.68 12.32
CA LEU A 45 7.79 -14.75 11.62
C LEU A 45 7.59 -15.07 10.13
N LEU A 46 6.70 -16.02 9.82
CA LEU A 46 6.35 -16.31 8.43
C LEU A 46 5.72 -15.09 7.75
N ARG A 47 4.79 -14.40 8.42
CA ARG A 47 4.15 -13.19 7.89
C ARG A 47 5.16 -12.07 7.61
N GLU A 48 6.17 -11.92 8.46
CA GLU A 48 7.27 -10.96 8.25
C GLU A 48 8.09 -11.35 7.01
N LYS A 49 8.51 -12.61 6.92
CA LYS A 49 9.28 -13.12 5.77
C LYS A 49 8.56 -12.86 4.44
N LEU A 50 7.27 -13.21 4.35
CA LEU A 50 6.48 -12.99 3.13
C LEU A 50 6.28 -11.50 2.82
N SER A 51 6.17 -10.67 3.85
CA SER A 51 6.05 -9.20 3.68
C SER A 51 7.35 -8.60 3.11
N ASN A 52 8.50 -9.07 3.57
CA ASN A 52 9.79 -8.63 3.05
C ASN A 52 10.00 -9.07 1.61
N GLU A 53 9.62 -10.31 1.29
CA GLU A 53 9.66 -10.83 -0.08
C GLU A 53 8.73 -10.06 -1.02
N LEU A 54 7.50 -9.75 -0.58
CA LEU A 54 6.57 -8.93 -1.34
C LEU A 54 7.18 -7.55 -1.64
N PHE A 55 7.70 -6.87 -0.62
CA PHE A 55 8.29 -5.54 -0.80
C PHE A 55 9.48 -5.57 -1.77
N PHE A 56 10.37 -6.56 -1.63
CA PHE A 56 11.52 -6.73 -2.53
C PHE A 56 11.09 -6.93 -3.98
N ASN A 57 10.08 -7.76 -4.22
CA ASN A 57 9.54 -8.02 -5.56
C ASN A 57 8.88 -6.79 -6.20
N GLU A 58 8.50 -5.81 -5.38
CA GLU A 58 7.78 -4.62 -5.81
C GLU A 58 8.65 -3.39 -6.03
N ILE A 59 9.94 -3.44 -5.66
CA ILE A 59 10.88 -2.33 -5.90
C ILE A 59 10.76 -1.79 -7.35
N PRO A 60 10.81 -2.64 -8.41
CA PRO A 60 10.70 -2.14 -9.79
C PRO A 60 9.31 -1.58 -10.14
N LEU A 61 8.27 -1.94 -9.39
CA LEU A 61 6.93 -1.39 -9.57
C LEU A 61 6.81 -0.02 -8.92
N TRP A 62 7.44 0.18 -7.76
CA TRP A 62 7.55 1.50 -7.14
C TRP A 62 8.30 2.48 -8.05
N ASP A 63 9.42 2.08 -8.65
CA ASP A 63 10.17 2.92 -9.60
C ASP A 63 9.30 3.36 -10.80
N ARG A 64 8.46 2.44 -11.30
CA ARG A 64 7.53 2.75 -12.41
C ARG A 64 6.42 3.70 -11.99
N LEU A 65 5.86 3.51 -10.80
CA LEU A 65 4.86 4.41 -10.25
C LEU A 65 5.46 5.81 -10.07
N GLU A 66 6.67 5.90 -9.53
CA GLU A 66 7.35 7.18 -9.35
C GLU A 66 7.59 7.89 -10.68
N ASN A 67 8.14 7.19 -11.68
CA ASN A 67 8.35 7.77 -13.00
C ASN A 67 7.04 8.27 -13.62
N TYR A 68 5.94 7.51 -13.47
CA TYR A 68 4.63 7.94 -13.94
C TYR A 68 4.17 9.23 -13.26
N ILE A 69 4.30 9.32 -11.93
CA ILE A 69 3.93 10.51 -11.16
C ILE A 69 4.78 11.71 -11.57
N ASP A 70 6.09 11.54 -11.62
CA ASP A 70 7.05 12.59 -11.96
C ASP A 70 6.80 13.14 -13.37
N THR A 71 6.47 12.26 -14.31
CA THR A 71 6.25 12.63 -15.72
C THR A 71 4.88 13.25 -15.96
N TYR A 72 3.83 12.71 -15.34
CA TYR A 72 2.45 13.01 -15.74
C TYR A 72 1.62 13.72 -14.68
N CYS A 73 1.97 13.65 -13.39
CA CYS A 73 1.10 14.13 -12.31
C CYS A 73 1.69 15.30 -11.52
N LEU A 74 3.01 15.43 -11.51
CA LEU A 74 3.70 16.37 -10.64
C LEU A 74 3.36 17.83 -10.93
N ASN A 75 3.17 18.63 -9.88
CA ASN A 75 2.83 20.06 -9.93
C ASN A 75 1.56 20.38 -10.75
N ARG A 76 0.65 19.40 -10.89
CA ARG A 76 -0.66 19.55 -11.55
C ARG A 76 -1.79 19.39 -10.54
N LYS A 77 -2.94 19.99 -10.85
CA LYS A 77 -4.19 19.79 -10.11
C LYS A 77 -5.01 18.69 -10.79
N LEU A 78 -4.93 17.48 -10.25
CA LEU A 78 -5.66 16.32 -10.76
C LEU A 78 -7.15 16.42 -10.40
N CYS A 79 -8.00 16.37 -11.42
CA CYS A 79 -9.45 16.28 -11.24
C CYS A 79 -9.87 14.86 -10.81
N LYS A 80 -11.18 14.64 -10.65
CA LYS A 80 -11.71 13.35 -10.18
C LYS A 80 -11.34 12.20 -11.12
N GLU A 81 -11.44 12.45 -12.42
CA GLU A 81 -11.17 11.48 -13.48
C GLU A 81 -9.69 11.11 -13.47
N GLU A 82 -8.79 12.10 -13.46
CA GLU A 82 -7.34 11.88 -13.41
C GLU A 82 -6.89 11.18 -12.12
N GLN A 83 -7.52 11.48 -10.97
CA GLN A 83 -7.28 10.74 -9.72
C GLN A 83 -7.72 9.28 -9.82
N SER A 84 -8.84 9.03 -10.51
CA SER A 84 -9.35 7.68 -10.72
C SER A 84 -8.43 6.89 -11.65
N ASP A 85 -7.94 7.53 -12.72
CA ASP A 85 -6.99 6.93 -13.66
C ASP A 85 -5.67 6.58 -13.00
N LEU A 86 -5.12 7.49 -12.17
CA LEU A 86 -3.92 7.20 -11.38
C LEU A 86 -4.14 6.02 -10.43
N MET A 87 -5.30 5.94 -9.78
CA MET A 87 -5.62 4.82 -8.89
C MET A 87 -5.74 3.50 -9.66
N ASN A 88 -6.37 3.51 -10.84
CA ASN A 88 -6.48 2.34 -11.71
C ASN A 88 -5.11 1.88 -12.18
N TYR A 89 -4.26 2.82 -12.60
CA TYR A 89 -2.88 2.53 -12.98
C TYR A 89 -2.10 1.85 -11.83
N ILE A 90 -2.23 2.35 -10.60
CA ILE A 90 -1.63 1.72 -9.42
C ILE A 90 -2.17 0.30 -9.22
N ILE A 91 -3.49 0.10 -9.32
CA ILE A 91 -4.11 -1.21 -9.16
C ILE A 91 -3.61 -2.20 -10.22
N ASP A 92 -3.50 -1.76 -11.47
CA ASP A 92 -3.01 -2.59 -12.58
C ASP A 92 -1.53 -2.95 -12.38
N LEU A 93 -0.74 -2.01 -11.87
CA LEU A 93 0.68 -2.19 -11.64
C LEU A 93 0.96 -3.17 -10.50
N PHE A 94 0.28 -3.00 -9.35
CA PHE A 94 0.53 -3.78 -8.12
C PHE A 94 -0.43 -4.96 -7.93
N GLY A 95 -1.48 -5.06 -8.74
CA GLY A 95 -2.52 -6.08 -8.65
C GLY A 95 -3.45 -5.96 -7.44
N ARG A 96 -3.46 -4.83 -6.73
CA ARG A 96 -4.26 -4.64 -5.50
C ARG A 96 -4.61 -3.19 -5.22
N SER A 97 -5.62 -2.99 -4.36
CA SER A 97 -6.16 -1.66 -4.01
C SER A 97 -5.50 -0.98 -2.80
N ASN A 98 -4.69 -1.71 -2.02
CA ASN A 98 -4.04 -1.21 -0.80
C ASN A 98 -2.54 -1.49 -0.83
N PRO A 99 -1.70 -0.52 -0.47
CA PRO A 99 -0.25 -0.72 -0.50
C PRO A 99 0.21 -1.65 0.64
N ILE A 100 -0.39 -1.49 1.82
CA ILE A 100 -0.11 -2.30 3.01
C ILE A 100 -1.12 -3.45 3.06
N VAL A 101 -0.68 -4.67 2.75
CA VAL A 101 -1.53 -5.86 2.68
C VAL A 101 -2.30 -6.11 3.99
N SER A 102 -1.64 -5.93 5.13
CA SER A 102 -2.23 -6.17 6.45
C SER A 102 -3.19 -5.10 6.94
N LYS A 103 -3.35 -4.01 6.18
CA LYS A 103 -4.24 -2.90 6.53
C LYS A 103 -5.21 -2.67 5.37
N PRO A 104 -6.17 -3.59 5.13
CA PRO A 104 -7.09 -3.50 3.99
C PRO A 104 -7.99 -2.27 4.03
N LYS A 105 -8.11 -1.58 5.18
CA LYS A 105 -8.83 -0.30 5.29
C LYS A 105 -7.99 0.91 4.83
N GLN A 106 -6.66 0.78 4.73
CA GLN A 106 -5.78 1.83 4.26
C GLN A 106 -5.68 1.75 2.74
N LYS A 107 -6.68 2.32 2.06
CA LYS A 107 -6.82 2.37 0.61
C LYS A 107 -6.75 3.81 0.10
N GLY A 108 -6.62 3.95 -1.22
CA GLY A 108 -6.67 5.22 -1.93
C GLY A 108 -5.30 5.87 -2.15
N LEU A 109 -5.27 6.87 -3.04
CA LEU A 109 -4.06 7.56 -3.47
C LEU A 109 -3.21 8.05 -2.30
N ALA A 110 -3.83 8.68 -1.30
CA ALA A 110 -3.10 9.18 -0.13
C ALA A 110 -2.28 8.10 0.58
N LYS A 111 -2.76 6.85 0.61
CA LYS A 111 -2.02 5.75 1.25
C LYS A 111 -0.95 5.15 0.36
N TRP A 112 -1.19 5.08 -0.94
CA TRP A 112 -0.18 4.62 -1.90
C TRP A 112 1.00 5.58 -2.00
N LEU A 113 0.70 6.87 -2.08
CA LEU A 113 1.70 7.91 -2.30
C LEU A 113 2.43 8.31 -1.02
N SER A 114 1.94 7.91 0.17
CA SER A 114 2.62 8.13 1.45
C SER A 114 3.54 6.98 1.87
N ILE A 115 3.75 5.96 1.02
CA ILE A 115 4.65 4.84 1.34
C ILE A 115 6.12 5.29 1.27
N GLY A 116 6.40 6.36 0.52
CA GLY A 116 7.67 7.06 0.53
C GLY A 116 7.47 8.53 0.95
N ASP A 117 8.53 9.11 1.52
CA ASP A 117 8.53 10.52 1.98
C ASP A 117 8.79 11.52 0.83
N LYS A 118 8.80 11.02 -0.42
CA LYS A 118 9.10 11.80 -1.63
C LYS A 118 8.02 12.80 -2.00
N TYR A 119 6.74 12.47 -1.79
CA TYR A 119 5.63 13.29 -2.26
C TYR A 119 4.84 13.94 -1.11
N ILE A 120 4.47 15.19 -1.32
CA ILE A 120 3.53 15.95 -0.49
C ILE A 120 2.21 16.07 -1.28
N LEU A 121 1.10 15.74 -0.62
CA LEU A 121 -0.22 15.70 -1.24
C LEU A 121 -1.10 16.83 -0.68
N TYR A 122 -1.62 17.67 -1.57
CA TYR A 122 -2.57 18.73 -1.21
C TYR A 122 -3.94 18.44 -1.80
N TYR A 123 -4.96 18.36 -0.95
CA TYR A 123 -6.34 18.20 -1.36
C TYR A 123 -7.08 19.54 -1.27
N ASN A 124 -7.44 20.09 -2.44
CA ASN A 124 -8.12 21.37 -2.53
C ASN A 124 -9.59 21.15 -2.88
N LYS A 125 -10.48 21.37 -1.89
CA LYS A 125 -11.93 21.30 -2.07
C LYS A 125 -12.48 22.72 -2.19
N GLU A 126 -12.90 23.09 -3.38
CA GLU A 126 -13.63 24.36 -3.60
C GLU A 126 -15.06 24.24 -3.07
N ASP A 127 -15.57 25.34 -2.52
CA ASP A 127 -16.97 25.45 -2.14
C ASP A 127 -17.85 25.18 -3.37
N ASN A 128 -18.82 24.28 -3.21
CA ASN A 128 -19.74 23.75 -4.24
C ASN A 128 -19.24 22.55 -5.07
N LYS A 129 -18.02 22.04 -4.88
CA LYS A 129 -17.58 20.79 -5.53
C LYS A 129 -17.78 19.56 -4.64
N THR A 130 -18.31 18.49 -5.23
CA THR A 130 -18.49 17.18 -4.57
C THR A 130 -17.17 16.40 -4.42
N TRP A 131 -16.11 16.82 -5.13
CA TRP A 131 -14.81 16.18 -5.14
C TRP A 131 -13.67 17.20 -5.01
N ALA A 132 -12.63 16.87 -4.26
CA ALA A 132 -11.44 17.71 -4.09
C ALA A 132 -10.45 17.44 -5.23
N THR A 133 -9.80 18.49 -5.74
CA THR A 133 -8.62 18.31 -6.62
C THR A 133 -7.43 17.84 -5.79
N LEU A 134 -6.55 17.04 -6.39
CA LEU A 134 -5.32 16.55 -5.77
C LEU A 134 -4.12 17.19 -6.47
N GLU A 135 -3.24 17.80 -5.70
CA GLU A 135 -1.94 18.28 -6.16
C GLU A 135 -0.83 17.46 -5.52
N ILE A 136 0.11 16.99 -6.33
CA ILE A 136 1.24 16.14 -5.92
C ILE A 136 2.51 16.94 -6.16
N ASN A 137 3.24 17.22 -5.07
CA ASN A 137 4.47 18.01 -5.08
C ASN A 137 5.63 17.19 -4.51
N ILE A 138 6.87 17.45 -4.94
CA ILE A 138 8.06 16.80 -4.37
C ILE A 138 8.42 17.46 -3.04
N ASN A 139 8.69 16.64 -2.04
CA ASN A 139 9.26 17.07 -0.76
C ASN A 139 10.66 17.67 -0.99
N GLU A 140 10.97 18.78 -0.31
CA GLU A 140 12.17 19.58 -0.57
C GLU A 140 13.47 18.79 -0.41
N GLU A 141 13.50 17.80 0.48
CA GLU A 141 14.64 16.90 0.70
C GLU A 141 14.98 16.05 -0.54
N TYR A 142 14.03 15.90 -1.46
CA TYR A 142 14.15 15.13 -2.70
C TYR A 142 14.24 16.03 -3.95
N LYS A 143 14.26 17.36 -3.78
CA LYS A 143 14.56 18.28 -4.89
C LYS A 143 16.05 18.23 -5.20
N THR A 144 16.46 17.42 -6.16
CA THR A 144 17.80 17.52 -6.77
C THR A 144 17.91 18.86 -7.51
N HIS A 145 18.98 19.62 -7.21
CA HIS A 145 19.36 20.84 -7.93
C HIS A 145 19.71 20.59 -9.39
#